data_AF-A0A841PJU2-F1
#
_entry.id   AF-A0A841PJU2-F1
#
_cell.length_a   1.000
_cell.length_b   1.000
_cell.length_c   1.000
_cell.angle_alpha   90.00
_cell.angle_beta   90.00
_cell.angle_gamma   90.00
#
_symmetry.space_group_name_H-M   'P 1'
#
loop_
_entity.id
_entity.type
_entity.pdbx_description
1 polymer ?
#
loop_
_entity_poly.entity_id
_entity_poly.type
_entity_poly.pdbx_seq_one_letter_code
_entity_poly.pdbx_strand_id
1 'polypeptide(L)'
;MITYLADQLGIDARLYAFYAHRVQTRFDHSRSLMAYLGLRTASRDDRRAALVAAIDAAANGDHGLPIATAVIAELRKRNALLPSLHSIEKIGLGGRAIARRRAEKELIEGISPDRLASLDKLLEVDPALGQTRFHWLRSAPEAPGASNLVGLTERIAFLRKLEIDAKLQVCIPSGRWDQMIREGNATPAWLANDFNASRRSR
;
A
#
# COMPACT_ATOMS: atom_id res chain seq x y z
N MET A 1 4.02 26.74 54.61
CA MET A 1 4.64 25.47 54.18
C MET A 1 5.77 25.68 53.17
N ILE A 2 5.56 26.41 52.06
CA ILE A 2 6.62 26.67 51.06
C ILE A 2 7.77 27.52 51.61
N THR A 3 7.47 28.54 52.42
CA THR A 3 8.50 29.39 53.06
C THR A 3 9.42 28.60 53.99
N TYR A 4 8.88 27.61 54.70
CA TYR A 4 9.63 26.75 55.61
C TYR A 4 10.57 25.80 54.84
N LEU A 5 10.10 25.21 53.74
CA LEU A 5 10.93 24.38 52.84
C LEU A 5 12.04 25.18 52.15
N ALA A 6 11.76 26.42 51.75
CA ALA A 6 12.72 27.30 51.12
C ALA A 6 13.89 27.65 52.06
N ASP A 7 13.57 27.90 53.34
CA ASP A 7 14.53 28.17 54.40
C ASP A 7 15.44 26.95 54.68
N GLN A 8 14.86 25.74 54.70
CA GLN A 8 15.64 24.50 54.88
C GLN A 8 16.58 24.20 53.71
N LEU A 9 16.27 24.68 52.50
CA LEU A 9 17.08 24.49 51.31
C LEU A 9 18.03 25.65 51.01
N GLY A 10 17.98 26.74 51.80
CA GLY A 10 18.80 27.94 51.59
C GLY A 10 18.46 28.72 50.32
N ILE A 11 17.20 28.65 49.86
CA ILE A 11 16.73 29.24 48.60
C ILE A 11 15.65 30.27 48.91
N ASP A 12 15.62 31.41 48.21
CA ASP A 12 14.58 32.43 48.39
C ASP A 12 13.20 31.88 48.01
N ALA A 13 12.24 31.91 48.94
CA ALA A 13 10.88 31.43 48.75
C ALA A 13 10.13 32.10 47.59
N ARG A 14 10.54 33.32 47.20
CA ARG A 14 9.98 34.04 46.04
C ARG A 14 10.33 33.37 44.72
N LEU A 15 11.43 32.61 44.64
CA LEU A 15 11.79 31.79 43.48
C LEU A 15 10.76 30.67 43.24
N TYR A 16 10.08 30.22 44.28
CA TYR A 16 9.01 29.24 44.14
C TYR A 16 7.81 29.79 43.36
N ALA A 17 7.51 31.09 43.47
CA ALA A 17 6.50 31.72 42.62
C ALA A 17 6.90 31.65 41.14
N PHE A 18 8.17 31.86 40.80
CA PHE A 18 8.65 31.69 39.42
C PHE A 18 8.65 30.22 38.97
N TYR A 19 8.99 29.28 39.86
CA TYR A 19 8.98 27.85 39.58
C TYR A 19 7.55 27.30 39.38
N ALA A 20 6.60 27.70 40.23
CA ALA A 20 5.22 27.22 40.22
C ALA A 20 4.37 27.75 39.05
N HIS A 21 4.81 28.83 38.38
CA HIS A 21 4.13 29.37 37.19
C HIS A 21 4.57 28.72 35.87
N ARG A 22 5.51 27.77 35.86
CA ARG A 22 5.92 27.08 34.63
C ARG A 22 4.96 25.95 34.27
N VAL A 23 4.15 26.19 33.23
CA VAL A 23 3.56 25.11 32.44
C VAL A 23 4.68 24.39 31.69
N GLN A 24 4.88 23.10 32.01
CA GLN A 24 5.56 22.04 31.22
C GLN A 24 7.09 21.79 31.36
N THR A 25 7.47 21.01 32.37
CA THR A 25 8.78 20.32 32.46
C THR A 25 9.00 19.26 31.37
N ARG A 26 7.95 18.53 30.95
CA ARG A 26 8.09 17.40 30.01
C ARG A 26 8.53 17.82 28.61
N PHE A 27 8.03 18.94 28.08
CA PHE A 27 8.40 19.41 26.74
C PHE A 27 9.82 19.98 26.69
N ASP A 28 10.23 20.69 27.75
CA ASP A 28 11.62 21.18 27.89
C ASP A 28 12.63 20.04 27.96
N HIS A 29 12.31 18.97 28.71
CA HIS A 29 13.17 17.78 28.78
C HIS A 29 13.22 17.03 27.46
N SER A 30 12.07 16.84 26.79
CA SER A 30 12.01 16.25 25.45
C SER A 30 12.85 17.05 24.46
N ARG A 31 12.77 18.39 24.49
CA ARG A 31 13.53 19.26 23.60
C ARG A 31 15.03 19.20 23.89
N SER A 32 15.41 19.16 25.16
CA SER A 32 16.82 19.03 25.58
C SER A 32 17.41 17.69 25.16
N LEU A 33 16.68 16.60 25.33
CA LEU A 33 17.06 15.26 24.85
C LEU A 33 17.18 15.22 23.32
N MET A 34 16.23 15.84 22.61
CA MET A 34 16.28 15.93 21.15
C MET A 34 17.54 16.68 20.68
N ALA A 35 17.85 17.83 21.30
CA ALA A 35 19.05 18.59 20.97
C ALA A 35 20.33 17.78 21.23
N TYR A 36 20.40 17.11 22.39
CA TYR A 36 21.55 16.26 22.76
C TYR A 36 21.75 15.08 21.79
N LEU A 37 20.66 14.43 21.36
CA LEU A 37 20.69 13.30 20.43
C LEU A 37 20.73 13.72 18.94
N GLY A 38 20.75 15.03 18.64
CA GLY A 38 20.69 15.54 17.27
C GLY A 38 19.36 15.25 16.54
N LEU A 39 18.29 14.99 17.29
CA LEU A 39 16.96 14.66 16.77
C LEU A 39 16.10 15.91 16.58
N ARG A 40 15.18 15.85 15.61
CA ARG A 40 14.19 16.90 15.32
C ARG A 40 12.80 16.31 15.08
N THR A 41 11.76 17.13 15.18
CA THR A 41 10.42 16.71 14.79
C THR A 41 10.36 16.43 13.29
N ALA A 42 9.60 15.40 12.90
CA ALA A 42 9.42 15.04 11.49
C ALA A 42 8.68 16.15 10.73
N SER A 43 9.38 16.73 9.75
CA SER A 43 8.87 17.72 8.82
C SER A 43 7.99 17.08 7.73
N ARG A 44 7.40 17.93 6.88
CA ARG A 44 6.70 17.46 5.68
C ARG A 44 7.62 16.71 4.72
N ASP A 45 8.87 17.15 4.59
CA ASP A 45 9.83 16.55 3.66
C ASP A 45 10.29 15.17 4.14
N ASP A 46 10.42 14.98 5.46
CA ASP A 46 10.71 13.65 6.03
C ASP A 46 9.56 12.68 5.78
N ARG A 47 8.31 13.13 5.93
CA ARG A 47 7.13 12.31 5.64
C ARG A 47 7.04 11.98 4.15
N ARG A 48 7.39 12.92 3.26
CA ARG A 48 7.45 12.68 1.82
C ARG A 48 8.52 11.65 1.47
N ALA A 49 9.71 11.75 2.07
CA ALA A 49 10.76 10.77 1.85
C ALA A 49 10.39 9.38 2.39
N ALA A 50 9.80 9.32 3.58
CA ALA A 50 9.28 8.09 4.14
C ALA A 50 8.18 7.47 3.25
N LEU A 51 7.35 8.29 2.61
CA LEU A 51 6.38 7.81 1.62
C LEU A 51 7.07 7.23 0.39
N VAL A 52 8.14 7.83 -0.13
CA VAL A 52 8.94 7.26 -1.23
C VAL A 52 9.51 5.90 -0.82
N ALA A 53 10.13 5.80 0.36
CA ALA A 53 10.62 4.53 0.88
C ALA A 53 9.51 3.47 1.03
N ALA A 54 8.30 3.88 1.44
CA ALA A 54 7.14 2.99 1.50
C ALA A 54 6.69 2.52 0.11
N ILE A 55 6.72 3.38 -0.91
CA ILE A 55 6.39 3.03 -2.29
C ILE A 55 7.37 1.99 -2.82
N ASP A 56 8.67 2.23 -2.61
CA ASP A 56 9.73 1.35 -3.10
C ASP A 56 9.66 -0.02 -2.41
N ALA A 57 9.47 -0.03 -1.08
CA ALA A 57 9.26 -1.27 -0.33
C ALA A 57 7.99 -2.01 -0.76
N ALA A 58 6.94 -1.28 -1.15
CA ALA A 58 5.69 -1.85 -1.64
C ALA A 58 5.77 -2.28 -3.11
N ALA A 59 6.81 -1.94 -3.87
CA ALA A 59 6.89 -2.26 -5.30
C ALA A 59 6.80 -3.77 -5.55
N ASN A 60 7.39 -4.58 -4.66
CA ASN A 60 7.42 -6.04 -4.74
C ASN A 60 6.28 -6.75 -3.97
N GLY A 61 5.38 -6.02 -3.30
CA GLY A 61 4.28 -6.66 -2.57
C GLY A 61 3.70 -5.80 -1.45
N ASP A 62 2.68 -6.34 -0.80
CA ASP A 62 1.83 -5.58 0.14
C ASP A 62 2.14 -5.88 1.62
N HIS A 63 3.28 -6.51 1.90
CA HIS A 63 3.67 -6.93 3.25
C HIS A 63 3.94 -5.73 4.16
N GLY A 64 3.16 -5.61 5.24
CA GLY A 64 3.21 -4.44 6.13
C GLY A 64 4.54 -4.26 6.86
N LEU A 65 5.18 -5.36 7.30
CA LEU A 65 6.42 -5.28 8.08
C LEU A 65 7.60 -4.68 7.27
N PRO A 66 7.92 -5.14 6.04
CA PRO A 66 8.92 -4.49 5.20
C PRO A 66 8.65 -3.00 4.96
N ILE A 67 7.39 -2.64 4.71
CA ILE A 67 6.99 -1.26 4.42
C ILE A 67 7.15 -0.37 5.65
N ALA A 68 6.66 -0.80 6.82
CA ALA A 68 6.83 -0.06 8.07
C ALA A 68 8.31 0.07 8.45
N THR A 69 9.10 -0.98 8.22
CA THR A 69 10.55 -0.96 8.46
C THR A 69 11.24 0.08 7.58
N ALA A 70 10.88 0.16 6.29
CA ALA A 70 11.42 1.15 5.37
C ALA A 70 11.04 2.58 5.77
N VAL A 71 9.79 2.82 6.18
CA VAL A 71 9.32 4.12 6.70
C VAL A 71 10.13 4.54 7.94
N ILE A 72 10.28 3.63 8.91
CA ILE A 72 11.01 3.91 10.15
C ILE A 72 12.50 4.14 9.87
N ALA A 73 13.09 3.34 8.98
CA ALA A 73 14.49 3.48 8.60
C ALA A 73 14.77 4.84 7.95
N GLU A 74 13.90 5.29 7.03
CA GLU A 74 14.07 6.58 6.35
C GLU A 74 13.90 7.77 7.30
N LEU A 75 12.97 7.69 8.26
CA LEU A 75 12.82 8.72 9.30
C LEU A 75 14.04 8.78 10.22
N ARG A 76 14.56 7.62 10.65
CA ARG A 76 15.77 7.52 11.49
C ARG A 76 17.00 8.06 10.77
N LYS A 77 17.19 7.70 9.50
CA LYS A 77 18.28 8.20 8.65
C LYS A 77 18.32 9.72 8.58
N ARG A 78 17.17 10.37 8.71
CA ARG A 78 17.00 11.84 8.66
C ARG A 78 17.05 12.52 10.02
N ASN A 79 17.35 11.76 11.09
CA ASN A 79 17.27 12.19 12.48
C ASN A 79 15.89 12.78 12.85
N ALA A 80 14.85 12.32 12.17
CA ALA A 80 13.48 12.72 12.44
C ALA A 80 12.87 11.78 13.49
N LEU A 81 12.31 12.36 14.55
CA LEU A 81 11.51 11.61 15.51
C LEU A 81 10.38 10.88 14.79
N LEU A 82 10.18 9.62 15.16
CA LEU A 82 9.08 8.84 14.63
C LEU A 82 7.76 9.52 15.00
N PRO A 83 6.86 9.75 14.03
CA PRO A 83 5.54 10.26 14.31
C PRO A 83 4.72 9.17 15.01
N SER A 84 3.45 9.46 15.30
CA SER A 84 2.54 8.46 15.87
C SER A 84 2.47 7.20 15.00
N LEU A 85 2.18 6.05 15.62
CA LEU A 85 1.98 4.79 14.91
C LEU A 85 0.95 4.94 13.77
N HIS A 86 -0.17 5.63 14.05
CA HIS A 86 -1.18 5.95 13.04
C HIS A 86 -0.61 6.72 11.82
N SER A 87 0.34 7.63 12.04
CA SER A 87 0.99 8.35 10.94
C SER A 87 1.88 7.44 10.10
N ILE A 88 2.61 6.51 10.74
CA ILE A 88 3.45 5.51 10.07
C ILE A 88 2.58 4.58 9.21
N GLU A 89 1.48 4.07 9.79
CA GLU A 89 0.49 3.25 9.07
C GLU A 89 -0.09 3.99 7.87
N LYS A 90 -0.48 5.25 8.04
CA LYS A 90 -1.03 6.07 6.95
C LYS A 90 -0.02 6.28 5.81
N ILE A 91 1.26 6.50 6.13
CA ILE A 91 2.33 6.58 5.12
C ILE A 91 2.48 5.24 4.40
N GLY A 92 2.50 4.13 5.13
CA GLY A 92 2.59 2.78 4.55
C GLY A 92 1.42 2.44 3.63
N LEU A 93 0.18 2.71 4.05
CA LEU A 93 -1.02 2.54 3.24
C LEU A 93 -0.99 3.42 1.98
N GLY A 94 -0.55 4.67 2.12
CA GLY A 94 -0.34 5.57 0.98
C GLY A 94 0.69 5.02 0.00
N GLY A 95 1.81 4.49 0.51
CA GLY A 95 2.86 3.87 -0.29
C GLY A 95 2.34 2.66 -1.09
N ARG A 96 1.60 1.76 -0.42
CA ARG A 96 0.94 0.61 -1.07
C ARG A 96 -0.01 1.04 -2.18
N ALA A 97 -0.88 2.00 -1.90
CA ALA A 97 -1.86 2.47 -2.87
C ALA A 97 -1.19 3.08 -4.11
N ILE A 98 -0.10 3.83 -3.93
CA ILE A 98 0.66 4.42 -5.04
C ILE A 98 1.41 3.34 -5.83
N ALA A 99 2.12 2.43 -5.15
CA ALA A 99 2.84 1.33 -5.79
C ALA A 99 1.90 0.46 -6.63
N ARG A 100 0.72 0.14 -6.10
CA ARG A 100 -0.34 -0.58 -6.80
C ARG A 100 -0.79 0.16 -8.06
N ARG A 101 -1.12 1.45 -7.96
CA ARG A 101 -1.54 2.25 -9.13
C ARG A 101 -0.45 2.35 -10.20
N ARG A 102 0.82 2.43 -9.81
CA ARG A 102 1.95 2.44 -10.75
C ARG A 102 2.02 1.13 -11.52
N ALA A 103 1.99 0.00 -10.81
CA ALA A 103 2.00 -1.33 -11.43
C ALA A 103 0.78 -1.56 -12.33
N GLU A 104 -0.42 -1.17 -11.90
CA GLU A 104 -1.62 -1.26 -12.73
C GLU A 104 -1.50 -0.42 -14.00
N LYS A 105 -0.97 0.80 -13.90
CA LYS A 105 -0.74 1.68 -15.06
C LYS A 105 0.27 1.07 -16.03
N GLU A 106 1.41 0.62 -15.51
CA GLU A 106 2.51 0.02 -16.29
C GLU A 106 2.07 -1.28 -16.98
N LEU A 107 1.25 -2.10 -16.30
CA LEU A 107 0.73 -3.34 -16.85
C LEU A 107 -0.21 -3.14 -18.05
N ILE A 108 -1.01 -2.08 -18.03
CA ILE A 108 -1.94 -1.77 -19.14
C ILE A 108 -1.32 -0.83 -20.18
N GLU A 109 -0.12 -0.31 -19.91
CA GLU A 109 0.59 0.57 -20.83
C GLU A 109 0.93 -0.20 -22.12
N GLY A 110 0.49 0.34 -23.26
CA GLY A 110 0.66 -0.32 -24.56
C GLY A 110 -0.45 -1.30 -24.96
N ILE A 111 -1.43 -1.58 -24.10
CA ILE A 111 -2.64 -2.31 -24.50
C ILE A 111 -3.61 -1.34 -25.17
N SER A 112 -4.01 -1.63 -26.41
CA SER A 112 -4.95 -0.77 -27.15
C SER A 112 -6.31 -0.66 -26.44
N PRO A 113 -7.02 0.47 -26.55
CA PRO A 113 -8.36 0.64 -25.97
C PRO A 113 -9.36 -0.44 -26.40
N ASP A 114 -9.35 -0.86 -27.67
CA ASP A 114 -10.23 -1.92 -28.18
C ASP A 114 -9.96 -3.27 -27.51
N ARG A 115 -8.68 -3.58 -27.26
CA ARG A 115 -8.29 -4.79 -26.53
C ARG A 115 -8.69 -4.71 -25.06
N LEU A 116 -8.54 -3.56 -24.39
CA LEU A 116 -9.07 -3.38 -23.03
C LEU A 116 -10.59 -3.57 -22.98
N ALA A 117 -11.34 -3.01 -23.93
CA ALA A 117 -12.78 -3.22 -24.05
C ALA A 117 -13.13 -4.69 -24.30
N SER A 118 -12.31 -5.42 -25.06
CA SER A 118 -12.50 -6.87 -25.27
C SER A 118 -12.29 -7.68 -23.99
N LEU A 119 -11.36 -7.26 -23.12
CA LEU A 119 -11.13 -7.88 -21.81
C LEU A 119 -12.29 -7.57 -20.85
N ASP A 120 -12.82 -6.35 -20.87
CA ASP A 120 -14.00 -5.98 -20.08
C ASP A 120 -15.22 -6.86 -20.43
N LYS A 121 -15.43 -7.17 -21.72
CA LYS A 121 -16.51 -8.07 -22.18
C LYS A 121 -16.42 -9.49 -21.62
N LEU A 122 -15.27 -9.91 -21.10
CA LEU A 122 -15.14 -11.22 -20.46
C LEU A 122 -15.99 -11.33 -19.19
N LEU A 123 -16.34 -10.19 -18.58
CA LEU A 123 -17.14 -10.09 -17.37
C LEU A 123 -18.65 -10.09 -17.65
N GLU A 124 -19.06 -9.94 -18.91
CA GLU A 124 -20.46 -10.01 -19.33
C GLU A 124 -20.91 -11.47 -19.50
N VAL A 125 -22.21 -11.72 -19.30
CA VAL A 125 -22.78 -13.06 -19.50
C VAL A 125 -22.80 -13.36 -20.99
N ASP A 126 -22.16 -14.46 -21.39
CA ASP A 126 -22.22 -14.97 -22.76
C ASP A 126 -23.51 -15.81 -22.91
N PRO A 127 -24.47 -15.42 -23.77
CA PRO A 127 -25.74 -16.13 -23.94
C PRO A 127 -25.56 -17.58 -24.41
N ALA A 128 -24.50 -17.89 -25.16
CA ALA A 128 -24.23 -19.25 -25.63
C ALA A 128 -23.67 -20.15 -24.53
N LEU A 129 -23.00 -19.57 -23.52
CA LEU A 129 -22.45 -20.32 -22.39
C LEU A 129 -23.35 -20.32 -21.15
N GLY A 130 -24.30 -19.37 -21.05
CA GLY A 130 -25.11 -19.15 -19.85
C GLY A 130 -24.31 -18.60 -18.65
N GLN A 131 -23.05 -18.22 -18.86
CA GLN A 131 -22.14 -17.71 -17.83
C GLN A 131 -21.12 -16.75 -18.46
N THR A 132 -20.34 -16.04 -17.65
CA THR A 132 -19.31 -15.13 -18.17
C THR A 132 -18.12 -15.90 -18.76
N ARG A 133 -17.48 -15.34 -19.79
CA ARG A 133 -16.25 -15.92 -20.38
C ARG A 133 -15.12 -15.98 -19.36
N PHE A 134 -15.05 -15.01 -18.45
CA PHE A 134 -14.11 -14.99 -17.33
C PHE A 134 -14.29 -16.21 -16.41
N HIS A 135 -15.54 -16.50 -16.00
CA HIS A 135 -15.82 -17.68 -15.18
C HIS A 135 -15.52 -18.98 -15.94
N TRP A 136 -15.93 -19.07 -17.22
CA TRP A 136 -15.69 -20.25 -18.05
C TRP A 136 -14.21 -20.60 -18.23
N LEU A 137 -13.36 -19.60 -18.43
CA LEU A 137 -11.90 -19.77 -18.54
C LEU A 137 -11.29 -20.32 -17.25
N ARG A 138 -11.80 -19.87 -16.10
CA ARG A 138 -11.30 -20.26 -14.78
C ARG A 138 -11.81 -21.63 -14.32
N SER A 139 -13.02 -22.02 -14.73
CA SER A 139 -13.65 -23.29 -14.38
C SER A 139 -13.25 -24.42 -15.35
N ALA A 140 -11.95 -24.58 -15.59
CA ALA A 140 -11.43 -25.65 -16.45
C ALA A 140 -11.56 -27.02 -15.73
N PRO A 141 -11.95 -28.11 -16.44
CA PRO A 141 -12.03 -29.43 -15.83
C PRO A 141 -10.64 -29.98 -15.45
N GLU A 142 -10.51 -30.57 -14.27
CA GLU A 142 -9.24 -31.15 -13.79
C GLU A 142 -9.10 -32.65 -14.12
N ALA A 143 -10.20 -33.35 -14.36
CA ALA A 143 -10.19 -34.80 -14.58
C ALA A 143 -9.69 -35.16 -16.00
N PRO A 144 -8.85 -36.21 -16.15
CA PRO A 144 -8.36 -36.65 -17.45
C PRO A 144 -9.45 -37.42 -18.21
N GLY A 145 -10.17 -36.73 -19.10
CA GLY A 145 -11.19 -37.31 -19.97
C GLY A 145 -11.14 -36.69 -21.36
N ALA A 146 -11.48 -37.45 -22.41
CA ALA A 146 -11.39 -36.98 -23.80
C ALA A 146 -12.21 -35.69 -24.05
N SER A 147 -13.42 -35.59 -23.50
CA SER A 147 -14.25 -34.38 -23.54
C SER A 147 -13.60 -33.19 -22.83
N ASN A 148 -12.90 -33.43 -21.72
CA ASN A 148 -12.19 -32.38 -20.99
C ASN A 148 -10.99 -31.85 -21.78
N LEU A 149 -10.26 -32.72 -22.50
CA LEU A 149 -9.17 -32.31 -23.38
C LEU A 149 -9.64 -31.42 -24.54
N VAL A 150 -10.79 -31.74 -25.13
CA VAL A 150 -11.43 -30.87 -26.14
C VAL A 150 -11.78 -29.52 -25.52
N GLY A 151 -12.43 -29.49 -24.36
CA GLY A 151 -12.78 -28.25 -23.66
C GLY A 151 -11.57 -27.40 -23.23
N LEU A 152 -10.43 -28.02 -22.92
CA LEU A 152 -9.17 -27.32 -22.67
C LEU A 152 -8.61 -26.70 -23.96
N THR A 153 -8.68 -27.43 -25.08
CA THR A 153 -8.24 -26.93 -26.39
C THR A 153 -9.05 -25.72 -26.83
N GLU A 154 -10.37 -25.73 -26.62
CA GLU A 154 -11.26 -24.58 -26.88
C GLU A 154 -10.87 -23.35 -26.03
N ARG A 155 -10.56 -23.54 -24.75
CA ARG A 155 -10.11 -22.46 -23.85
C ARG A 155 -8.77 -21.89 -24.28
N ILE A 156 -7.80 -22.73 -24.62
CA ILE A 156 -6.50 -22.28 -25.15
C ILE A 156 -6.68 -21.51 -26.46
N ALA A 157 -7.52 -22.01 -27.36
CA ALA A 157 -7.82 -21.34 -28.62
C ALA A 157 -8.48 -19.96 -28.38
N PHE A 158 -9.38 -19.85 -27.40
CA PHE A 158 -9.96 -18.58 -27.00
C PHE A 158 -8.92 -17.62 -26.40
N LEU A 159 -8.08 -18.08 -25.46
CA LEU A 159 -7.02 -17.26 -24.85
C LEU A 159 -6.06 -16.70 -25.90
N ARG A 160 -5.70 -17.51 -26.91
CA ARG A 160 -4.84 -17.06 -28.03
C ARG A 160 -5.48 -15.93 -28.85
N LYS A 161 -6.81 -15.92 -29.00
CA LYS A 161 -7.55 -14.83 -29.67
C LYS A 161 -7.53 -13.51 -28.90
N LEU A 162 -7.27 -13.53 -27.59
CA LEU A 162 -7.14 -12.31 -26.79
C LEU A 162 -5.80 -11.59 -27.05
N GLU A 163 -4.83 -12.27 -27.68
CA GLU A 163 -3.53 -11.71 -28.07
C GLU A 163 -2.81 -10.99 -26.91
N ILE A 164 -2.92 -11.56 -25.70
CA ILE A 164 -2.24 -11.05 -24.50
C ILE A 164 -0.77 -11.43 -24.61
N ASP A 165 0.11 -10.43 -24.67
CA ASP A 165 1.56 -10.66 -24.71
C ASP A 165 2.04 -11.22 -23.37
N ALA A 166 2.73 -12.36 -23.40
CA ALA A 166 3.33 -12.97 -22.21
C ALA A 166 4.39 -12.05 -21.55
N LYS A 167 4.97 -11.11 -22.31
CA LYS A 167 5.92 -10.12 -21.80
C LYS A 167 5.33 -9.17 -20.77
N LEU A 168 4.00 -9.06 -20.66
CA LEU A 168 3.36 -8.27 -19.61
C LEU A 168 3.81 -8.67 -18.19
N GLN A 169 4.18 -9.94 -17.98
CA GLN A 169 4.68 -10.42 -16.70
C GLN A 169 6.00 -9.74 -16.28
N VAL A 170 6.87 -9.38 -17.22
CA VAL A 170 8.17 -8.75 -16.94
C VAL A 170 8.09 -7.22 -16.87
N CYS A 171 6.93 -6.63 -17.18
CA CYS A 171 6.70 -5.20 -17.05
C CYS A 171 6.59 -4.74 -15.60
N ILE A 172 6.25 -5.63 -14.66
CA ILE A 172 6.13 -5.27 -13.25
C ILE A 172 6.95 -6.22 -12.37
N PRO A 173 7.28 -5.84 -11.13
CA PRO A 173 8.04 -6.72 -10.25
C PRO A 173 7.29 -8.02 -9.93
N SER A 174 8.03 -9.14 -9.83
CA SER A 174 7.42 -10.49 -9.72
C SER A 174 6.50 -10.67 -8.52
N GLY A 175 6.86 -10.16 -7.34
CA GLY A 175 6.00 -10.27 -6.17
C GLY A 175 4.69 -9.47 -6.29
N ARG A 176 4.69 -8.39 -7.10
CA ARG A 176 3.47 -7.65 -7.46
C ARG A 176 2.62 -8.41 -8.46
N TRP A 177 3.24 -9.05 -9.46
CA TRP A 177 2.56 -9.96 -10.37
C TRP A 177 1.85 -11.09 -9.62
N ASP A 178 2.55 -11.77 -8.71
CA ASP A 178 1.99 -12.84 -7.89
C ASP A 178 0.84 -12.34 -7.01
N GLN A 179 0.95 -11.13 -6.47
CA GLN A 179 -0.12 -10.49 -5.71
C GLN A 179 -1.35 -10.25 -6.60
N MET A 180 -1.18 -9.76 -7.82
CA MET A 180 -2.28 -9.54 -8.77
C MET A 180 -2.93 -10.86 -9.21
N ILE A 181 -2.16 -11.93 -9.40
CA ILE A 181 -2.71 -13.28 -9.64
C ILE A 181 -3.58 -13.71 -8.46
N ARG A 182 -3.08 -13.60 -7.22
CA ARG A 182 -3.85 -13.99 -6.02
C ARG A 182 -5.15 -13.21 -5.90
N GLU A 183 -5.10 -11.89 -6.12
CA GLU A 183 -6.28 -11.04 -6.07
C GLU A 183 -7.27 -11.36 -7.19
N GLY A 184 -6.79 -11.52 -8.43
CA GLY A 184 -7.62 -11.95 -9.55
C GLY A 184 -8.26 -13.31 -9.31
N ASN A 185 -7.53 -14.22 -8.65
CA ASN A 185 -8.05 -15.54 -8.28
C ASN A 185 -9.10 -15.50 -7.17
N ALA A 186 -9.09 -14.49 -6.30
CA ALA A 186 -10.12 -14.30 -5.28
C ALA A 186 -11.33 -13.51 -5.78
N THR A 187 -11.23 -12.86 -6.95
CA THR A 187 -12.24 -11.92 -7.44
C THR A 187 -13.20 -12.62 -8.41
N PRO A 188 -14.49 -12.80 -8.06
CA PRO A 188 -15.50 -13.28 -8.99
C PRO A 188 -15.86 -12.21 -10.04
N ALA A 189 -16.43 -12.64 -11.17
CA ALA A 189 -16.72 -11.74 -12.30
C ALA A 189 -17.59 -10.52 -11.92
N TRP A 190 -18.58 -10.69 -11.05
CA TRP A 190 -19.45 -9.59 -10.62
C TRP A 190 -18.69 -8.51 -9.83
N LEU A 191 -17.80 -8.91 -8.91
CA LEU A 191 -16.97 -7.98 -8.13
C LEU A 191 -15.95 -7.26 -9.03
N ALA A 192 -15.39 -7.97 -10.02
CA ALA A 192 -14.51 -7.36 -11.01
C ALA A 192 -15.25 -6.26 -11.81
N ASN A 193 -16.51 -6.50 -12.16
CA ASN A 193 -17.33 -5.54 -12.89
C ASN A 193 -17.62 -4.27 -12.07
N ASP A 194 -17.85 -4.40 -10.75
CA ASP A 194 -18.05 -3.26 -9.85
C ASP A 194 -16.82 -2.33 -9.77
N PHE A 195 -15.60 -2.88 -9.88
CA PHE A 195 -14.37 -2.08 -9.94
C PHE A 195 -14.32 -1.22 -11.21
N ASN A 196 -14.77 -1.75 -12.34
CA ASN A 196 -14.83 -1.00 -13.60
C ASN A 196 -15.84 0.16 -13.53
N ALA A 197 -17.02 -0.08 -12.95
CA ALA A 197 -18.01 0.98 -12.73
C ALA A 197 -17.47 2.10 -11.83
N SER A 198 -16.72 1.75 -10.79
CA SER A 198 -16.10 2.69 -9.84
C SER A 198 -14.95 3.51 -10.44
N ARG A 199 -14.29 3.03 -11.50
CA ARG A 199 -13.23 3.75 -12.22
C ARG A 199 -13.77 4.71 -13.29
N ARG A 200 -14.96 4.46 -13.85
CA ARG A 200 -15.60 5.33 -14.85
C ARG A 200 -16.32 6.56 -14.25
N SER A 201 -16.57 6.55 -12.94
CA SER A 201 -17.24 7.65 -12.21
C SER A 201 -16.28 8.62 -11.51
N ARG A 202 -14.96 8.49 -11.72
CA ARG A 202 -13.91 9.39 -11.24
C ARG A 202 -13.12 9.98 -12.38
#